data_AF-A0A8H9GQD7-F1
#
_entry.id   AF-A0A8H9GQD7-F1
#
_cell.length_a   1.000
_cell.length_b   1.000
_cell.length_c   1.000
_cell.angle_alpha   90.00
_cell.angle_beta   90.00
_cell.angle_gamma   90.00
#
_symmetry.space_group_name_H-M   'P 1'
#
loop_
_entity.id
_entity.type
_entity.pdbx_description
1 polymer ?
#
loop_
_entity_poly.entity_id
_entity_poly.type
_entity_poly.pdbx_seq_one_letter_code
_entity_poly.pdbx_strand_id
1 'polypeptide(L)'
;MTGQEWSPHMQRRLLPGLRAGQLAIWVVGSAVFFIVYTLILFGGMAIAGVGYGASPILTGLFVAWGVGGIASAVLNLLLHCWVVPREVRAGYTTGYRVHQEVDYVDPRTGYVLRVAGEPFLAPEERRRREALVADVISRGGVAGEGAAE
;
A
#
# COMPACT_ATOMS: atom_id res chain seq x y z
N MET A 1 -5.63 -9.07 -25.39
CA MET A 1 -4.88 -8.07 -24.60
C MET A 1 -4.42 -7.01 -25.57
N THR A 2 -5.09 -5.87 -25.58
CA THR A 2 -4.76 -4.76 -26.49
C THR A 2 -3.39 -4.24 -26.12
N GLY A 3 -2.45 -4.27 -27.06
CA GLY A 3 -1.11 -3.67 -26.93
C GLY A 3 -1.19 -2.16 -26.87
N GLN A 4 -1.86 -1.63 -25.86
CA GLN A 4 -1.88 -0.20 -25.58
C GLN A 4 -0.46 0.21 -25.17
N GLU A 5 0.14 1.04 -25.99
CA GLU A 5 1.39 1.70 -25.65
C GLU A 5 1.14 2.69 -24.50
N TRP A 6 1.96 2.62 -23.45
CA TRP A 6 1.84 3.51 -22.31
C TRP A 6 2.01 4.98 -22.72
N SER A 7 1.19 5.87 -22.15
CA SER A 7 1.30 7.32 -22.33
C SER A 7 1.16 8.05 -20.99
N PRO A 8 1.94 9.13 -20.76
CA PRO A 8 1.91 9.88 -19.49
C PRO A 8 0.59 10.64 -19.26
N HIS A 9 -0.27 10.71 -20.26
CA HIS A 9 -1.61 11.33 -20.15
C HIS A 9 -2.70 10.34 -19.74
N MET A 10 -2.39 9.04 -19.66
CA MET A 10 -3.37 8.03 -19.28
C MET A 10 -3.77 8.18 -17.81
N GLN A 11 -5.07 8.33 -17.58
CA GLN A 11 -5.66 8.41 -16.24
C GLN A 11 -6.72 7.33 -16.06
N ARG A 12 -6.88 6.91 -14.80
CA ARG A 12 -7.99 6.07 -14.36
C ARG A 12 -8.75 6.78 -13.26
N ARG A 13 -10.09 6.70 -13.34
CA ARG A 13 -10.93 7.15 -12.25
C ARG A 13 -10.74 6.23 -11.05
N LEU A 14 -10.19 6.78 -9.97
CA LEU A 14 -9.96 6.03 -8.73
C LEU A 14 -11.27 5.87 -7.96
N LEU A 15 -11.46 4.69 -7.37
CA LEU A 15 -12.50 4.46 -6.37
C LEU A 15 -12.26 5.35 -5.14
N PRO A 16 -13.32 5.95 -4.56
CA PRO A 16 -13.21 6.72 -3.34
C PRO A 16 -12.84 5.81 -2.16
N GLY A 17 -11.88 6.22 -1.33
CA GLY A 17 -11.51 5.53 -0.09
C GLY A 17 -10.01 5.35 0.11
N LEU A 18 -9.67 4.54 1.12
CA LEU A 18 -8.30 4.14 1.44
C LEU A 18 -7.75 3.22 0.35
N ARG A 19 -6.53 3.51 -0.11
CA ARG A 19 -5.88 2.82 -1.24
C ARG A 19 -4.97 1.70 -0.75
N ALA A 20 -4.90 0.60 -1.50
CA ALA A 20 -4.11 -0.57 -1.12
C ALA A 20 -2.63 -0.22 -0.86
N GLY A 21 -2.03 0.61 -1.72
CA GLY A 21 -0.63 1.04 -1.56
C GLY A 21 -0.33 1.81 -0.27
N GLN A 22 -1.26 2.68 0.17
CA GLN A 22 -1.09 3.44 1.42
C GLN A 22 -1.24 2.53 2.64
N LEU A 23 -2.25 1.66 2.62
CA LEU A 23 -2.48 0.71 3.71
C LEU A 23 -1.33 -0.29 3.85
N ALA A 24 -0.69 -0.71 2.75
CA ALA A 24 0.44 -1.61 2.78
C ALA A 24 1.64 -1.03 3.56
N ILE A 25 1.91 0.28 3.42
CA ILE A 25 2.97 0.96 4.18
C ILE A 25 2.68 0.91 5.68
N TRP A 26 1.43 1.18 6.07
CA TRP A 26 1.01 1.11 7.48
C TRP A 26 1.12 -0.30 8.04
N VAL A 27 0.75 -1.32 7.26
CA VAL A 27 0.84 -2.73 7.64
C VAL A 27 2.28 -3.19 7.80
N VAL A 28 3.19 -2.82 6.88
CA VAL A 28 4.60 -3.18 6.99
C VAL A 28 5.25 -2.44 8.17
N GLY A 29 4.96 -1.15 8.32
CA GLY A 29 5.45 -0.33 9.43
C GLY A 29 4.98 -0.86 10.78
N SER A 30 3.71 -1.23 10.92
CA SER A 30 3.17 -1.83 12.14
C SER A 30 3.84 -3.17 12.42
N ALA A 31 3.99 -4.05 11.43
CA ALA A 31 4.64 -5.36 11.61
C ALA A 31 6.08 -5.23 12.14
N VAL A 32 6.88 -4.34 11.55
CA VAL A 32 8.26 -4.08 12.02
C VAL A 32 8.26 -3.54 13.45
N PHE A 33 7.39 -2.57 13.75
CA PHE A 33 7.23 -2.03 15.10
C PHE A 33 6.87 -3.12 16.11
N PHE A 34 5.92 -4.00 15.78
CA PHE A 34 5.52 -5.11 16.63
C PHE A 34 6.66 -6.09 16.89
N ILE A 35 7.45 -6.44 15.88
CA ILE A 35 8.62 -7.33 16.04
C ILE A 35 9.64 -6.70 16.99
N VAL A 36 10.02 -5.44 16.76
CA VAL A 36 11.00 -4.74 17.62
C VAL A 36 10.50 -4.65 19.06
N TYR A 37 9.24 -4.28 19.24
CA TYR A 37 8.63 -4.18 20.56
C TYR A 37 8.58 -5.53 21.28
N THR A 38 8.27 -6.61 20.56
CA THR A 38 8.29 -7.98 21.08
C THR A 38 9.68 -8.35 21.59
N LEU A 39 10.72 -8.08 20.79
CA LEU A 39 12.10 -8.35 21.18
C LEU A 39 12.51 -7.57 22.44
N ILE A 40 12.09 -6.31 22.56
CA ILE A 40 12.34 -5.48 23.75
C ILE A 40 11.66 -6.06 24.98
N LEU A 41 10.38 -6.47 24.88
CA LEU A 41 9.66 -7.07 26.00
C LEU A 41 10.28 -8.40 26.44
N PHE A 42 10.56 -9.30 25.50
CA PHE A 42 11.19 -10.59 25.81
C PHE A 42 12.61 -10.42 26.36
N GLY A 43 13.41 -9.50 25.78
CA GLY A 43 14.75 -9.19 26.28
C GLY A 43 14.71 -8.59 27.69
N GLY A 44 13.81 -7.64 27.94
CA GLY A 44 13.62 -7.03 29.26
C GLY A 44 13.22 -8.06 30.32
N MET A 45 12.33 -9.00 29.97
CA MET A 45 11.98 -10.10 30.86
C MET A 45 13.14 -11.05 31.14
N ALA A 46 13.89 -11.45 30.12
CA ALA A 46 15.02 -12.36 30.27
C ALA A 46 16.10 -11.78 31.20
N ILE A 47 16.31 -10.45 31.14
CA ILE A 47 17.25 -9.74 32.02
C ILE A 47 16.69 -9.61 33.43
N ALA A 48 15.41 -9.25 33.58
CA ALA A 48 14.81 -8.99 34.88
C ALA A 48 14.52 -10.28 35.68
N GLY A 49 14.38 -11.43 35.01
CA GLY A 49 14.10 -12.72 35.65
C GLY A 49 12.69 -12.82 36.27
N VAL A 50 11.80 -11.87 35.95
CA VAL A 50 10.45 -11.78 36.51
C VAL A 50 9.41 -12.08 35.43
N GLY A 51 8.45 -12.96 35.75
CA GLY A 51 7.32 -13.24 34.87
C GLY A 51 6.32 -12.07 34.79
N TYR A 52 5.51 -12.04 33.72
CA TYR A 52 4.55 -10.97 33.45
C TYR A 52 3.61 -10.65 34.64
N GLY A 53 3.20 -11.64 35.41
CA GLY A 53 2.24 -11.48 36.51
C GLY A 53 2.75 -10.66 37.71
N ALA A 54 4.06 -10.43 37.82
CA ALA A 54 4.64 -9.67 38.93
C ALA A 54 4.68 -8.16 38.69
N SER A 55 4.49 -7.70 37.45
CA SER A 55 4.55 -6.28 37.09
C SER A 55 3.29 -5.86 36.34
N PRO A 56 2.44 -5.01 36.95
CA PRO A 56 1.25 -4.48 36.28
C PRO A 56 1.61 -3.64 35.04
N ILE A 57 2.80 -3.02 35.03
CA ILE A 57 3.32 -2.28 33.88
C ILE A 57 3.60 -3.24 32.71
N LEU A 58 4.37 -4.32 32.94
CA LEU A 58 4.67 -5.29 31.88
C LEU A 58 3.40 -5.99 31.37
N THR A 59 2.47 -6.30 32.28
CA THR A 59 1.16 -6.84 31.91
C THR A 59 0.38 -5.87 31.02
N GLY A 60 0.32 -4.58 31.39
CA GLY A 60 -0.36 -3.55 30.60
C GLY A 60 0.26 -3.37 29.20
N LEU A 61 1.59 -3.36 29.12
CA LEU A 61 2.32 -3.31 27.86
C LEU A 61 2.03 -4.54 26.97
N PHE A 62 1.97 -5.72 27.56
CA PHE A 62 1.64 -6.96 26.84
C PHE A 62 0.19 -6.96 26.31
N VAL A 63 -0.77 -6.47 27.11
CA VAL A 63 -2.16 -6.33 26.66
C VAL A 63 -2.27 -5.31 25.52
N ALA A 64 -1.64 -4.14 25.66
CA ALA A 64 -1.63 -3.12 24.61
C ALA A 64 -1.01 -3.65 23.30
N TRP A 65 0.06 -4.44 23.42
CA TRP A 65 0.67 -5.15 22.30
C TRP A 65 -0.29 -6.14 21.64
N GLY A 66 -0.96 -6.98 22.41
CA GLY A 66 -1.94 -7.94 21.89
C GLY A 66 -3.10 -7.26 21.15
N VAL A 67 -3.67 -6.20 21.73
CA VAL A 67 -4.73 -5.40 21.11
C VAL A 67 -4.25 -4.76 19.81
N GLY A 68 -3.05 -4.17 19.82
CA GLY A 68 -2.47 -3.57 18.64
C GLY A 68 -2.20 -4.59 17.52
N GLY A 69 -1.70 -5.78 17.88
CA GLY A 69 -1.47 -6.87 16.94
C GLY A 69 -2.76 -7.35 16.28
N ILE A 70 -3.84 -7.52 17.06
CA ILE A 70 -5.16 -7.87 16.54
C ILE A 70 -5.69 -6.78 15.60
N ALA A 71 -5.61 -5.51 16.00
CA ALA A 71 -6.05 -4.40 15.16
C ALA A 71 -5.28 -4.36 13.82
N SER A 72 -3.97 -4.60 13.85
CA SER A 72 -3.13 -4.69 12.65
C SER A 72 -3.52 -5.87 11.76
N ALA A 73 -3.83 -7.03 12.34
CA ALA A 73 -4.29 -8.21 11.59
C ALA A 73 -5.65 -7.96 10.91
N VAL A 74 -6.58 -7.33 11.61
CA VAL A 74 -7.89 -6.92 11.03
C VAL A 74 -7.67 -5.95 9.87
N LEU A 75 -6.80 -4.95 10.02
CA LEU A 75 -6.50 -4.00 8.95
C LEU A 75 -5.89 -4.69 7.71
N ASN A 76 -4.98 -5.64 7.92
CA ASN A 76 -4.39 -6.43 6.85
C ASN A 76 -5.45 -7.27 6.11
N LEU A 77 -6.35 -7.91 6.86
CA LEU A 77 -7.45 -8.70 6.30
C LEU A 77 -8.40 -7.82 5.48
N LEU A 78 -8.76 -6.63 5.98
CA LEU A 78 -9.58 -5.68 5.24
C LEU A 78 -8.91 -5.24 3.93
N LEU A 79 -7.60 -5.00 3.95
CA LEU A 79 -6.82 -4.66 2.76
C LEU A 79 -6.92 -5.75 1.69
N HIS A 80 -6.61 -7.00 2.07
CA HIS A 80 -6.49 -8.11 1.11
C HIS A 80 -7.85 -8.66 0.66
N CYS A 81 -8.85 -8.65 1.53
CA CYS A 81 -10.16 -9.22 1.20
C CYS A 81 -11.13 -8.21 0.59
N TRP A 82 -10.96 -6.90 0.85
CA TRP A 82 -11.95 -5.90 0.44
C TRP A 82 -11.38 -4.85 -0.51
N VAL A 83 -10.23 -4.26 -0.19
CA VAL A 83 -9.68 -3.13 -0.96
C VAL A 83 -9.05 -3.61 -2.26
N VAL A 84 -8.11 -4.56 -2.18
CA VAL A 84 -7.40 -5.07 -3.37
C VAL A 84 -8.37 -5.69 -4.40
N PRO A 85 -9.32 -6.55 -4.02
CA PRO A 85 -10.26 -7.11 -4.99
C PRO A 85 -11.21 -6.07 -5.59
N ARG A 86 -11.47 -4.95 -4.89
CA ARG A 86 -12.23 -3.83 -5.45
C ARG A 86 -11.43 -3.08 -6.51
N GLU A 87 -10.15 -2.79 -6.25
CA GLU A 87 -9.25 -2.17 -7.24
C GLU A 87 -9.13 -3.06 -8.48
N VAL A 88 -8.81 -4.35 -8.29
CA VAL A 88 -8.64 -5.31 -9.41
C VAL A 88 -9.91 -5.44 -10.24
N ARG A 89 -11.10 -5.49 -9.61
CA ARG A 89 -12.38 -5.50 -10.35
C ARG A 89 -12.66 -4.20 -11.12
N ALA A 90 -12.11 -3.08 -10.68
CA ALA A 90 -12.16 -1.82 -11.41
C ALA A 90 -11.11 -1.73 -12.54
N GLY A 91 -10.29 -2.78 -12.74
CA GLY A 91 -9.31 -2.86 -13.82
C GLY A 91 -8.00 -2.14 -13.54
N TYR A 92 -7.73 -1.77 -12.28
CA TYR A 92 -6.47 -1.13 -11.89
C TYR A 92 -5.96 -1.64 -10.53
N THR A 93 -4.74 -1.30 -10.17
CA THR A 93 -4.14 -1.54 -8.86
C THR A 93 -3.30 -0.34 -8.44
N THR A 94 -3.34 0.00 -7.16
CA THR A 94 -2.42 0.97 -6.55
C THR A 94 -1.21 0.29 -5.89
N GLY A 95 -1.18 -1.04 -5.89
CA GLY A 95 -0.10 -1.83 -5.31
C GLY A 95 1.11 -1.96 -6.23
N TYR A 96 2.29 -1.62 -5.73
CA TYR A 96 3.55 -1.81 -6.45
C TYR A 96 3.91 -3.30 -6.51
N ARG A 97 4.19 -3.82 -7.71
CA ARG A 97 4.52 -5.24 -7.98
C ARG A 97 3.42 -6.24 -7.63
N VAL A 98 2.16 -5.81 -7.73
CA VAL A 98 1.00 -6.68 -7.53
C VAL A 98 0.14 -6.63 -8.80
N HIS A 99 -0.53 -7.74 -9.12
CA HIS A 99 -1.51 -7.86 -10.21
C HIS A 99 -1.04 -7.28 -11.56
N GLN A 100 -0.22 -8.05 -12.27
CA GLN A 100 0.35 -7.62 -13.56
C GLN A 100 -0.73 -7.50 -14.65
N GLU A 101 -1.85 -8.21 -14.48
CA GLU A 101 -3.02 -8.28 -15.33
C GLU A 101 -3.88 -7.00 -15.37
N VAL A 102 -3.64 -6.04 -14.46
CA VAL A 102 -4.34 -4.74 -14.42
C VAL A 102 -3.37 -3.56 -14.46
N ASP A 103 -3.89 -2.38 -14.78
CA ASP A 103 -3.10 -1.14 -14.82
C ASP A 103 -2.58 -0.78 -13.43
N TYR A 104 -1.29 -0.49 -13.30
CA TYR A 104 -0.74 0.09 -12.07
C TYR A 104 -0.85 1.61 -12.16
N VAL A 105 -1.56 2.19 -11.19
CA VAL A 105 -1.92 3.60 -11.17
C VAL A 105 -1.28 4.26 -9.95
N ASP A 106 -0.72 5.46 -10.14
CA ASP A 106 -0.27 6.27 -9.01
C ASP A 106 -1.49 6.58 -8.13
N PRO A 107 -1.50 6.13 -6.86
CA PRO A 107 -2.60 6.41 -5.97
C PRO A 107 -2.87 7.91 -5.92
N ARG A 108 -1.85 8.78 -5.81
CA ARG A 108 -2.06 10.21 -5.53
C ARG A 108 -2.75 10.94 -6.67
N THR A 109 -2.33 10.68 -7.89
CA THR A 109 -2.69 11.47 -9.07
C THR A 109 -3.70 10.77 -9.98
N GLY A 110 -3.87 9.45 -9.86
CA GLY A 110 -4.76 8.67 -10.75
C GLY A 110 -4.17 8.39 -12.13
N TYR A 111 -2.92 8.76 -12.38
CA TYR A 111 -2.24 8.48 -13.65
C TYR A 111 -1.69 7.06 -13.71
N VAL A 112 -1.79 6.44 -14.88
CA VAL A 112 -1.28 5.10 -15.11
C VAL A 112 0.24 5.15 -15.19
N LEU A 113 0.91 4.41 -14.31
CA LEU A 113 2.36 4.25 -14.32
C LEU A 113 2.79 3.04 -15.14
N ARG A 114 1.98 1.97 -15.19
CA ARG A 114 2.24 0.76 -15.98
C ARG A 114 0.92 0.20 -16.49
N VAL A 115 0.85 -0.15 -17.77
CA VAL A 115 -0.37 -0.74 -18.35
C VAL A 115 -0.45 -2.24 -18.03
N ALA A 116 -1.66 -2.78 -18.07
CA ALA A 116 -1.88 -4.22 -17.93
C ALA A 116 -1.01 -5.03 -18.90
N GLY A 117 -0.35 -6.07 -18.39
CA GLY A 117 0.55 -6.95 -19.17
C GLY A 117 2.00 -6.48 -19.30
N GLU A 118 2.31 -5.19 -19.06
CA GLU A 118 3.71 -4.75 -18.98
C GLU A 118 4.44 -5.42 -17.81
N PRO A 119 5.74 -5.73 -17.95
CA PRO A 119 6.56 -6.23 -16.84
C PRO A 119 6.61 -5.22 -15.70
N PHE A 120 6.90 -5.70 -14.49
CA PHE A 120 7.04 -4.83 -13.33
C PHE A 120 8.16 -3.80 -13.55
N LEU A 121 7.82 -2.53 -13.34
CA LEU A 121 8.77 -1.43 -13.52
C LEU A 121 9.96 -1.57 -12.57
N ALA A 122 11.16 -1.46 -13.13
CA ALA A 122 12.37 -1.22 -12.36
C ALA A 122 12.25 0.11 -11.58
N PRO A 123 12.92 0.27 -10.42
CA PRO A 123 12.82 1.49 -9.62
C PRO A 123 13.19 2.77 -10.38
N GLU A 124 14.12 2.69 -11.32
CA GLU A 124 14.54 3.83 -12.16
C GLU A 124 13.48 4.22 -13.18
N GLU A 125 12.96 3.24 -13.94
CA GLU A 125 11.89 3.50 -14.91
C GLU A 125 10.61 3.98 -14.22
N ARG A 126 10.31 3.47 -13.02
CA ARG A 126 9.19 3.98 -12.21
C ARG A 126 9.37 5.46 -11.91
N ARG A 127 10.53 5.86 -11.38
CA ARG A 127 10.84 7.27 -11.09
C ARG A 127 10.78 8.14 -12.35
N ARG A 128 11.23 7.62 -13.49
CA ARG A 128 11.14 8.30 -14.77
C ARG A 128 9.68 8.55 -15.18
N ARG A 129 8.82 7.53 -15.11
CA ARG A 129 7.38 7.68 -15.44
C ARG A 129 6.65 8.59 -14.44
N GLU A 130 6.97 8.50 -13.15
CA GLU A 130 6.48 9.43 -12.12
C GLU A 130 6.87 10.89 -12.45
N ALA A 131 8.10 11.12 -12.89
CA ALA A 131 8.56 12.46 -13.27
C ALA A 131 7.87 12.99 -14.54
N LEU A 132 7.64 12.12 -15.54
CA LEU A 132 6.88 12.49 -16.75
C LEU A 132 5.43 12.86 -16.41
N VAL A 133 4.78 12.08 -15.55
CA VAL A 133 3.44 12.40 -15.04
C VAL A 133 3.44 13.74 -14.30
N ALA A 134 4.44 13.99 -13.45
CA ALA A 134 4.56 15.26 -12.72
C ALA A 134 4.74 16.47 -13.66
N ASP A 135 5.51 16.32 -14.76
CA ASP A 135 5.66 17.35 -15.79
C ASP A 135 4.34 17.60 -16.56
N VAL A 136 3.59 16.54 -16.87
CA VAL A 136 2.25 16.68 -17.48
C VAL A 136 1.30 17.44 -16.55
N ILE A 137 1.31 17.13 -15.25
CA ILE A 137 0.49 17.82 -14.25
C ILE A 137 0.91 19.30 -14.14
N SER A 138 2.20 19.59 -14.08
CA SER A 138 2.71 20.97 -13.92
C SER A 138 2.41 21.86 -15.12
N ARG A 139 2.33 21.29 -16.32
CA ARG A 139 1.91 21.98 -17.56
C ARG A 139 0.40 22.18 -17.67
N GLY A 140 -0.34 21.90 -16.60
CA GLY A 140 -1.79 22.06 -16.55
C GLY A 140 -2.53 20.93 -17.22
N GLY A 141 -2.05 19.68 -17.07
CA GLY A 141 -2.57 18.48 -17.71
C GLY A 141 -4.10 18.42 -17.81
N VAL A 142 -4.62 18.91 -18.94
CA VAL A 142 -5.99 18.71 -19.40
C VAL A 142 -5.95 17.54 -20.37
N ALA A 143 -6.38 16.37 -19.92
CA ALA A 143 -6.74 15.27 -20.80
C ALA A 143 -7.93 14.53 -20.16
N GLY A 144 -9.06 15.22 -20.07
CA GLY A 144 -10.28 14.73 -19.43
C GLY A 144 -11.57 15.03 -20.19
N GLU A 145 -11.52 15.41 -21.47
CA GLU A 145 -12.72 15.68 -22.30
C GLU A 145 -12.97 14.65 -23.43
N GLY A 146 -12.29 13.50 -23.45
CA GLY A 146 -12.30 12.61 -24.62
C GLY A 146 -12.68 11.14 -24.43
N ALA A 147 -13.28 10.71 -23.32
CA ALA A 147 -13.58 9.28 -23.12
C ALA A 147 -14.89 9.00 -22.35
N ALA A 148 -16.00 9.51 -22.86
CA ALA A 148 -17.35 9.00 -22.57
C ALA A 148 -18.33 9.39 -23.70
N GLU A 149 -18.24 8.71 -24.83
CA GLU A 149 -19.41 8.36 -25.65
C GLU A 149 -19.59 6.84 -25.60
#